data_AF-A0A2E7H040-F1
#
_entry.id   AF-A0A2E7H040-F1
#
_cell.length_a   1.000
_cell.length_b   1.000
_cell.length_c   1.000
_cell.angle_alpha   90.00
_cell.angle_beta   90.00
_cell.angle_gamma   90.00
#
_symmetry.space_group_name_H-M   'P 1'
#
loop_
_entity.id
_entity.type
_entity.pdbx_description
1 polymer ?
#
loop_
_entity_poly.entity_id
_entity_poly.type
_entity_poly.pdbx_seq_one_letter_code
_entity_poly.pdbx_strand_id
1 'polypeptide(L)' 'MNRWSTPETSWLKVVVFGLACMVLTRGVRLFGNDVFPEPTGLLLALIGVLALMNGVYVWLITNGPLSEEEE' A
#
# COMPACT_ATOMS: atom_id res chain seq x y z
N MET A 1 -8.85 -12.35 -20.36
CA MET A 1 -8.85 -12.71 -18.93
C MET A 1 -9.06 -11.44 -18.12
N ASN A 2 -10.31 -11.12 -17.77
CA ASN A 2 -10.66 -9.91 -17.02
C ASN A 2 -10.19 -10.07 -15.57
N ARG A 3 -9.06 -9.45 -15.22
CA ARG A 3 -8.52 -9.41 -13.84
C ARG A 3 -9.26 -8.42 -12.94
N TRP A 4 -10.28 -7.76 -13.47
CA TRP A 4 -11.02 -6.66 -12.84
C TRP A 4 -12.39 -7.08 -12.29
N SER A 5 -12.58 -8.37 -11.99
CA SER A 5 -13.90 -8.89 -11.58
C SER A 5 -14.27 -8.58 -10.12
N THR A 6 -13.35 -8.06 -9.31
CA THR A 6 -13.58 -7.73 -7.89
C THR A 6 -12.72 -6.53 -7.44
N PRO A 7 -13.04 -5.30 -7.88
CA PRO A 7 -12.32 -4.08 -7.44
C PRO A 7 -12.48 -3.82 -5.93
N GLU A 8 -13.62 -4.22 -5.36
CA GLU A 8 -14.03 -3.91 -3.99
C GLU A 8 -13.23 -4.64 -2.90
N THR A 9 -12.65 -5.81 -3.19
CA THR A 9 -11.86 -6.58 -2.22
C THR A 9 -10.34 -6.45 -2.42
N SER A 10 -9.91 -5.89 -3.56
CA SER A 10 -8.50 -5.71 -3.87
C SER A 10 -7.87 -4.53 -3.12
N TRP A 11 -8.60 -3.41 -2.99
CA TRP A 11 -8.06 -2.18 -2.38
C TRP A 11 -7.63 -2.39 -0.93
N LEU A 12 -8.43 -3.10 -0.13
CA LEU A 12 -8.13 -3.35 1.28
C LEU A 12 -6.84 -4.18 1.43
N LYS A 13 -6.63 -5.17 0.54
CA LYS A 13 -5.37 -5.95 0.50
C LYS A 13 -4.16 -5.08 0.17
N VAL A 14 -4.30 -4.14 -0.77
CA VAL A 14 -3.22 -3.21 -1.16
C VAL A 14 -2.90 -2.23 -0.04
N VAL A 15 -3.91 -1.69 0.66
CA VAL A 15 -3.72 -0.83 1.83
C VAL A 15 -3.02 -1.60 2.97
N VAL A 16 -3.50 -2.81 3.30
CA VAL A 16 -2.88 -3.67 4.32
C VAL A 16 -1.44 -4.00 3.97
N PHE A 17 -1.15 -4.28 2.69
CA PHE A 17 0.22 -4.48 2.22
C PHE A 17 1.09 -3.24 2.41
N GLY A 18 0.60 -2.05 2.04
CA GLY A 18 1.33 -0.79 2.25
C GLY A 18 1.61 -0.51 3.72
N LEU A 19 0.64 -0.77 4.60
CA LEU A 19 0.76 -0.61 6.04
C LEU A 19 1.75 -1.63 6.63
N ALA A 20 1.71 -2.89 6.19
CA ALA A 20 2.70 -3.90 6.55
C ALA A 20 4.11 -3.48 6.12
N CYS A 21 4.27 -2.90 4.93
CA CYS A 21 5.54 -2.38 4.46
C CYS A 21 6.08 -1.27 5.37
N MET A 22 5.23 -0.36 5.85
CA MET A 22 5.61 0.66 6.84
C MET A 22 6.06 0.06 8.17
N VAL A 23 5.38 -0.98 8.66
CA VAL A 23 5.78 -1.68 9.90
C VAL A 23 7.14 -2.36 9.71
N LEU A 24 7.35 -3.01 8.56
CA LEU A 24 8.65 -3.61 8.21
C LEU A 24 9.76 -2.56 8.13
N THR A 25 9.46 -1.36 7.65
CA THR A 25 10.42 -0.26 7.60
C THR A 25 10.91 0.12 9.01
N ARG A 26 10.00 0.11 10.00
CA ARG A 26 10.35 0.30 11.42
C ARG A 26 11.19 -0.85 11.97
N GLY A 27 10.88 -2.08 11.59
CA GLY A 27 11.66 -3.26 11.95
C GLY A 27 13.10 -3.18 11.43
N VAL A 28 13.28 -2.85 10.15
CA VAL A 28 14.61 -2.65 9.54
C VAL A 28 15.42 -1.59 10.27
N ARG A 29 14.78 -0.48 10.68
CA ARG A 29 15.44 0.56 11.50
C ARG A 29 15.89 0.06 12.87
N LEU A 30 15.19 -0.92 13.44
CA LEU A 30 15.45 -1.49 14.77
C LEU A 30 16.59 -2.52 14.74
N PHE A 31 16.69 -3.29 13.65
CA PHE A 31 17.77 -4.27 13.43
C PHE A 31 19.09 -3.63 12.96
N GLY A 32 19.04 -2.40 12.45
CA GLY A 32 20.24 -1.62 12.11
C GLY A 32 21.00 -2.14 10.88
N ASN A 33 22.07 -1.42 10.54
CA ASN A 33 22.84 -1.60 9.30
C ASN A 33 23.66 -2.92 9.26
N ASP A 34 23.68 -3.68 10.36
CA ASP A 34 24.38 -4.97 10.46
C ASP A 34 23.66 -6.09 9.69
N VAL A 35 22.33 -5.98 9.51
CA VAL A 35 21.51 -7.01 8.84
C VAL A 35 20.98 -6.52 7.50
N PHE A 36 20.65 -5.23 7.39
CA PHE A 36 20.05 -4.65 6.19
C PHE A 36 20.89 -3.48 5.68
N PRO A 37 21.14 -3.40 4.35
CA PRO A 37 21.89 -2.30 3.79
C PRO A 37 21.12 -0.97 3.95
N GLU A 38 21.87 0.12 4.08
CA GLU A 38 21.39 1.48 4.34
C GLU A 38 20.15 1.91 3.51
N PRO A 39 20.03 1.60 2.19
CA PRO A 39 18.87 2.01 1.40
C PRO A 39 17.60 1.16 1.60
N THR A 40 17.64 0.05 2.33
CA THR A 40 16.48 -0.86 2.47
C THR A 40 15.27 -0.17 3.09
N GLY A 41 15.47 0.64 4.13
CA GLY A 41 14.38 1.40 4.75
C GLY A 41 13.76 2.42 3.78
N LEU A 42 14.57 3.03 2.92
CA LEU A 42 14.13 4.00 1.92
C LEU A 42 13.27 3.34 0.83
N LEU A 43 13.70 2.16 0.35
CA LEU A 43 12.94 1.38 -0.63
C LEU A 43 11.62 0.86 -0.07
N LEU A 44 11.62 0.34 1.17
CA LEU A 44 10.38 -0.12 1.83
C LEU A 44 9.41 1.03 2.08
N ALA A 45 9.89 2.20 2.49
CA ALA A 45 9.06 3.38 2.65
C ALA A 45 8.42 3.80 1.32
N LEU A 46 9.20 3.81 0.23
CA LEU A 46 8.70 4.14 -1.11
C LEU A 46 7.60 3.16 -1.55
N ILE A 47 7.85 1.85 -1.43
CA ILE A 47 6.88 0.81 -1.79
C ILE A 47 5.62 0.94 -0.93
N GLY A 48 5.77 1.17 0.38
CA GLY A 48 4.66 1.36 1.30
C GLY A 48 3.79 2.56 0.93
N VAL A 49 4.39 3.72 0.66
CA VAL A 49 3.67 4.94 0.26
C VAL A 49 2.97 4.77 -1.09
N LEU A 50 3.63 4.14 -2.07
CA LEU A 50 3.02 3.84 -3.37
C LEU A 50 1.81 2.92 -3.21
N ALA A 51 1.93 1.85 -2.42
CA ALA A 51 0.81 0.96 -2.14
C ALA A 51 -0.33 1.68 -1.42
N LEU A 52 -0.03 2.51 -0.43
CA LEU A 52 -1.05 3.32 0.26
C LEU A 52 -1.76 4.29 -0.68
N MET A 53 -1.04 5.03 -1.53
CA MET A 53 -1.68 5.93 -2.51
C MET A 53 -2.58 5.17 -3.48
N ASN A 54 -2.15 4.01 -3.98
CA ASN A 54 -2.98 3.18 -4.86
C ASN A 54 -4.22 2.64 -4.13
N GLY A 55 -4.06 2.17 -2.89
CA GLY A 55 -5.17 1.68 -2.08
C GLY A 55 -6.18 2.77 -1.71
N VAL A 56 -5.70 3.96 -1.32
CA VAL A 56 -6.53 5.13 -1.02
C VAL A 56 -7.24 5.63 -2.28
N TYR A 57 -6.58 5.62 -3.43
CA TYR A 57 -7.21 5.99 -4.70
C TYR A 57 -8.40 5.07 -5.05
N VAL A 58 -8.21 3.75 -4.96
CA VAL A 58 -9.30 2.79 -5.22
C VAL A 58 -10.40 2.90 -4.14
N TRP A 59 -10.04 3.17 -2.88
CA TRP A 59 -11.03 3.48 -1.85
C TRP A 59 -11.85 4.72 -2.20
N LEU A 60 -11.20 5.79 -2.67
CA LEU A 60 -11.85 7.04 -3.03
C LEU A 60 -12.88 6.88 -4.16
N ILE A 61 -12.63 5.94 -5.08
CA ILE A 61 -13.50 5.59 -6.22
C ILE A 61 -14.61 4.61 -5.82
N THR A 62 -14.39 3.73 -4.84
CA THR A 62 -15.39 2.71 -4.47
C THR A 62 -16.31 3.15 -3.34
N ASN A 63 -15.81 3.94 -2.40
CA ASN A 63 -16.51 4.29 -1.16
C ASN A 63 -16.32 5.77 -0.74
N GLY A 64 -15.48 6.52 -1.45
CA GLY A 64 -15.16 7.92 -1.12
C GLY A 64 -15.93 8.92 -1.99
N PRO A 65 -15.70 10.23 -1.82
CA PRO A 65 -16.44 11.29 -2.51
C PRO A 65 -16.20 11.37 -4.02
N LEU A 66 -15.27 10.58 -4.56
CA LEU A 66 -15.06 10.39 -6.00
C LEU A 66 -15.66 9.07 -6.50
N SER A 67 -16.45 8.36 -5.67
CA SER A 67 -17.28 7.30 -6.20
C SER A 67 -18.23 7.96 -7.17
N GLU A 68 -18.05 7.67 -8.45
CA GLU A 68 -19.09 7.89 -9.43
C GLU A 68 -20.28 7.08 -8.93
N GLU A 69 -21.26 7.76 -8.31
CA GLU A 69 -22.63 7.25 -8.30
C GLU A 69 -22.94 7.03 -9.78
N GLU A 70 -22.90 5.76 -10.21
CA GLU A 70 -23.49 5.37 -11.48
C GLU A 70 -24.98 5.72 -11.40
N GLU A 71 -25.30 6.93 -11.88
CA GLU A 71 -26.62 7.53 -12.13
C GLU A 71 -27.63 7.61 -10.96
#